data_AF-A0A7U9RUB9-F1
#
_entry.id   AF-A0A7U9RUB9-F1
#
_cell.length_a   1.000
_cell.length_b   1.000
_cell.length_c   1.000
_cell.angle_alpha   90.00
_cell.angle_beta   90.00
_cell.angle_gamma   90.00
#
_symmetry.space_group_name_H-M   'P 1'
#
loop_
_entity.id
_entity.type
_entity.pdbx_description
1 polymer ?
#
loop_
_entity_poly.entity_id
_entity_poly.type
_entity_poly.pdbx_seq_one_letter_code
_entity_poly.pdbx_strand_id
1 'polypeptide(L)'
;MLELEQDFVTYINMLANEYKDNTIFIVASDEMSQGLNEIDTNALRMLGLQTDYSIALQHSYIVVIENGKVKYEALSNRPLNYTGICQNSGKRYELYSSGWWTGSGASIKLDGNEYAVNCRGLNIVVYDDKRGLVLDSVGFDTWAEYHTPVRNNGTINWLKEEFERYIMEVEDR
;
A
#
# COMPACT_ATOMS: atom_id res chain seq x y z
N MET A 1 -6.86 2.16 -14.69
CA MET A 1 -7.23 1.33 -13.53
C MET A 1 -5.94 0.94 -12.82
N LEU A 2 -5.88 1.08 -11.49
CA LEU A 2 -4.67 0.77 -10.70
C LEU A 2 -4.12 -0.63 -10.98
N GLU A 3 -4.99 -1.64 -11.06
CA GLU A 3 -4.61 -3.05 -11.26
C GLU A 3 -3.84 -3.35 -12.57
N LEU A 4 -3.95 -2.48 -13.57
CA LEU A 4 -3.25 -2.63 -14.86
C LEU A 4 -1.94 -1.87 -14.91
N GLU A 5 -1.74 -0.90 -14.01
CA GLU A 5 -0.55 -0.06 -14.01
C GLU A 5 0.67 -0.87 -13.54
N GLN A 6 1.74 -0.77 -14.32
CA GLN A 6 2.98 -1.51 -14.12
C GLN A 6 4.15 -0.61 -13.70
N ASP A 7 4.10 0.67 -14.08
CA ASP A 7 5.14 1.64 -13.76
C ASP A 7 4.93 2.21 -12.35
N PHE A 8 5.95 2.08 -11.51
CA PHE A 8 5.87 2.50 -10.10
C PHE A 8 5.60 4.01 -9.94
N VAL A 9 6.30 4.86 -10.71
CA VAL A 9 6.16 6.31 -10.61
C VAL A 9 4.75 6.74 -11.05
N THR A 10 4.26 6.18 -12.15
CA THR A 10 2.90 6.41 -12.63
C THR A 10 1.88 5.97 -11.61
N TYR A 11 2.06 4.78 -11.00
CA TYR A 11 1.20 4.27 -9.95
C TYR A 11 1.12 5.23 -8.75
N ILE A 12 2.27 5.65 -8.20
CA ILE A 12 2.34 6.58 -7.07
C ILE A 12 1.69 7.93 -7.41
N ASN A 13 1.89 8.42 -8.64
CA ASN A 13 1.24 9.65 -9.11
C ASN A 13 -0.29 9.50 -9.21
N MET A 14 -0.81 8.35 -9.65
CA MET A 14 -2.24 8.08 -9.62
C MET A 14 -2.78 8.12 -8.19
N LEU A 15 -2.06 7.54 -7.23
CA LEU A 15 -2.43 7.60 -5.81
C LEU A 15 -2.54 9.05 -5.29
N ALA A 16 -1.57 9.89 -5.64
CA ALA A 16 -1.52 11.28 -5.18
C ALA A 16 -2.62 12.17 -5.80
N ASN A 17 -3.04 11.88 -7.03
CA ASN A 17 -3.88 12.79 -7.82
C ASN A 17 -5.32 12.28 -8.01
N GLU A 18 -5.47 11.02 -8.39
CA GLU A 18 -6.75 10.42 -8.79
C GLU A 18 -7.42 9.66 -7.64
N TYR A 19 -6.62 9.02 -6.78
CA TYR A 19 -7.09 8.21 -5.65
C TYR A 19 -6.86 8.88 -4.29
N LYS A 20 -6.70 10.21 -4.27
CA LYS A 20 -6.43 10.97 -3.04
C LYS A 20 -7.54 10.85 -2.00
N ASP A 21 -8.78 10.60 -2.40
CA ASP A 21 -9.92 10.46 -1.47
C ASP A 21 -10.01 9.05 -0.86
N ASN A 22 -9.13 8.12 -1.27
CA ASN A 22 -9.06 6.76 -0.75
C ASN A 22 -8.13 6.69 0.47
N THR A 23 -8.25 5.59 1.21
CA THR A 23 -7.27 5.21 2.23
C THR A 23 -6.18 4.37 1.58
N ILE A 24 -4.92 4.72 1.80
CA ILE A 24 -3.77 4.02 1.23
C ILE A 24 -2.91 3.49 2.38
N PHE A 25 -2.64 2.20 2.35
CA PHE A 25 -1.73 1.53 3.27
C PHE A 25 -0.45 1.16 2.53
N ILE A 26 0.71 1.47 3.10
CA ILE A 26 2.01 1.07 2.55
C ILE A 26 2.79 0.39 3.67
N VAL A 27 3.32 -0.81 3.42
CA VAL A 27 4.24 -1.49 4.33
C VAL A 27 5.43 -2.02 3.56
N ALA A 28 6.63 -1.98 4.16
CA ALA A 28 7.81 -2.59 3.56
C ALA A 28 8.04 -4.03 4.04
N SER A 29 8.67 -4.84 3.20
CA SER A 29 9.23 -6.14 3.57
C SER A 29 10.64 -6.27 3.02
N ASP A 30 11.54 -6.86 3.81
CA ASP A 30 12.95 -7.10 3.46
C ASP A 30 13.76 -5.82 3.25
N GLU A 31 13.68 -5.21 2.07
CA GLU A 31 14.41 -4.02 1.66
C GLU A 31 13.53 -3.23 0.68
N MET A 32 13.42 -1.92 0.87
CA MET A 32 12.53 -1.08 0.06
C MET A 32 13.19 0.15 -0.57
N SER A 33 14.45 0.43 -0.26
CA SER A 33 15.09 1.71 -0.52
C SER A 33 16.23 1.63 -1.53
N GLN A 34 16.85 0.47 -1.71
CA GLN A 34 18.09 0.33 -2.48
C GLN A 34 17.89 0.66 -3.97
N GLY A 35 16.73 0.29 -4.53
CA GLY A 35 16.41 0.53 -5.93
C GLY A 35 15.84 1.91 -6.22
N LEU A 36 15.45 2.68 -5.19
CA LEU A 36 14.81 3.97 -5.37
C LEU A 36 15.80 5.01 -5.90
N ASN A 37 15.41 5.68 -6.98
CA ASN A 37 16.14 6.81 -7.54
C ASN A 37 15.46 8.17 -7.19
N GLU A 38 16.00 9.26 -7.73
CA GLU A 38 15.47 10.61 -7.47
C GLU A 38 14.02 10.79 -7.98
N ILE A 39 13.67 10.19 -9.12
CA ILE A 39 12.31 10.26 -9.68
C ILE A 39 11.33 9.53 -8.76
N ASP A 40 11.70 8.35 -8.28
CA ASP A 40 10.88 7.55 -7.36
C ASP A 40 10.63 8.29 -6.04
N THR A 41 11.70 8.81 -5.44
CA THR A 41 11.61 9.56 -4.17
C THR A 41 10.82 10.86 -4.33
N ASN A 42 10.89 11.53 -5.48
CA ASN A 42 10.07 12.70 -5.76
C ASN A 42 8.58 12.34 -5.91
N ALA A 43 8.24 11.22 -6.54
CA ALA A 43 6.87 10.74 -6.61
C ALA A 43 6.31 10.41 -5.20
N LEU A 44 7.10 9.74 -4.37
CA LEU A 44 6.75 9.44 -2.97
C LEU A 44 6.56 10.72 -2.14
N ARG A 45 7.40 11.75 -2.35
CA ARG A 45 7.22 13.08 -1.73
C ARG A 45 5.95 13.78 -2.22
N MET A 46 5.61 13.68 -3.51
CA MET A 46 4.35 14.22 -4.05
C MET A 46 3.11 13.54 -3.46
N LEU A 47 3.22 12.25 -3.10
CA LEU A 47 2.21 11.53 -2.33
C LEU A 47 2.12 12.00 -0.86
N GLY A 48 3.09 12.80 -0.39
CA GLY A 48 3.11 13.43 0.92
C GLY A 48 4.12 12.83 1.91
N LEU A 49 4.85 11.77 1.52
CA LEU A 49 5.78 11.06 2.39
C LEU A 49 7.02 11.90 2.68
N GLN A 50 7.53 11.84 3.91
CA GLN A 50 8.64 12.67 4.40
C GLN A 50 9.89 11.87 4.76
N THR A 51 9.85 10.55 4.65
CA THR A 51 10.96 9.65 4.98
C THR A 51 12.24 9.97 4.20
N ASP A 52 13.36 9.92 4.89
CA ASP A 52 14.69 9.88 4.27
C ASP A 52 15.05 8.44 3.89
N TYR A 53 14.89 8.12 2.61
CA TYR A 53 15.18 6.78 2.08
C TYR A 53 16.68 6.45 2.05
N SER A 54 17.58 7.44 2.16
CA SER A 54 19.03 7.20 2.13
C SER A 54 19.55 6.46 3.36
N ILE A 55 18.77 6.45 4.45
CA ILE A 55 19.08 5.75 5.71
C ILE A 55 18.13 4.57 5.96
N ALA A 56 17.37 4.15 4.95
CA ALA A 56 16.27 3.19 5.10
C ALA A 56 16.62 1.75 4.67
N LEU A 57 17.89 1.49 4.38
CA LEU A 57 18.37 0.18 3.95
C LEU A 57 17.92 -0.90 4.93
N GLN A 58 17.13 -1.85 4.44
CA GLN A 58 16.62 -3.00 5.20
C GLN A 58 15.80 -2.63 6.45
N HIS A 59 15.25 -1.42 6.51
CA HIS A 59 14.35 -1.00 7.57
C HIS A 59 12.91 -1.45 7.28
N SER A 60 12.17 -1.67 8.37
CA SER A 60 10.71 -1.69 8.31
C SER A 60 10.16 -0.29 8.06
N TYR A 61 9.01 -0.23 7.40
CA TYR A 61 8.35 1.01 7.03
C TYR A 61 6.84 0.81 7.01
N ILE A 62 6.08 1.74 7.61
CA ILE A 62 4.62 1.75 7.58
C ILE A 62 4.12 3.16 7.25
N VAL A 63 3.15 3.25 6.35
CA VAL A 63 2.41 4.48 6.04
C VAL A 63 0.91 4.20 6.05
N VAL A 64 0.16 5.18 6.58
CA VAL A 64 -1.29 5.31 6.38
C VAL A 64 -1.58 6.69 5.84
N ILE A 65 -2.24 6.76 4.69
CA ILE A 65 -2.75 7.99 4.10
C ILE A 65 -4.27 7.90 4.08
N GLU A 66 -4.94 8.94 4.57
CA GLU A 66 -6.41 9.05 4.53
C GLU A 66 -6.78 10.42 3.95
N ASN A 67 -7.63 10.44 2.92
CA ASN A 67 -8.09 11.67 2.26
C ASN A 67 -6.92 12.59 1.83
N GLY A 68 -5.88 11.99 1.25
CA GLY A 68 -4.71 12.69 0.70
C GLY A 68 -3.76 13.23 1.76
N LYS A 69 -3.94 12.85 3.03
CA LYS A 69 -3.11 13.29 4.15
C LYS A 69 -2.45 12.09 4.81
N VAL A 70 -1.15 12.20 5.03
CA VAL A 70 -0.40 11.21 5.81
C VAL A 70 -0.87 11.26 7.25
N LYS A 71 -1.54 10.20 7.70
CA LYS A 71 -2.03 10.01 9.07
C LYS A 71 -0.96 9.37 9.95
N TYR A 72 -0.15 8.49 9.37
CA TYR A 72 0.94 7.82 10.05
C TYR A 72 2.05 7.50 9.05
N GLU A 73 3.29 7.71 9.46
CA GLU A 73 4.50 7.35 8.71
C GLU A 73 5.59 7.01 9.73
N ALA A 74 6.18 5.82 9.62
CA ALA A 74 7.22 5.39 10.54
C ALA A 74 8.24 4.49 9.84
N LEU A 75 9.52 4.74 10.12
CA LEU A 75 10.68 3.97 9.68
C LEU A 75 11.42 3.42 10.90
N SER A 76 11.86 2.17 10.85
CA SER A 76 12.55 1.54 11.99
C SER A 76 13.41 0.36 11.56
N ASN A 77 14.56 0.17 12.21
CA ASN A 77 15.42 -1.02 12.07
C ASN A 77 14.92 -2.24 12.89
N ARG A 78 13.75 -2.11 13.53
CA ARG A 78 13.01 -3.17 14.24
C ARG A 78 11.61 -3.30 13.64
N PRO A 79 10.92 -4.44 13.80
CA PRO A 79 9.57 -4.60 13.26
C PRO A 79 8.61 -3.52 13.78
N LEU A 80 7.75 -3.05 12.90
CA LEU A 80 6.70 -2.10 13.20
C LEU A 80 5.34 -2.80 13.19
N ASN A 81 4.48 -2.37 14.12
CA ASN A 81 3.07 -2.72 14.13
C ASN A 81 2.26 -1.43 14.29
N TYR A 82 1.20 -1.28 13.52
CA TYR A 82 0.29 -0.16 13.64
C TYR A 82 -1.15 -0.61 13.42
N THR A 83 -2.07 -0.11 14.23
CA THR A 83 -3.49 -0.46 14.14
C THR A 83 -4.33 0.80 14.21
N GLY A 84 -5.45 0.80 13.52
CA GLY A 84 -6.38 1.91 13.57
C GLY A 84 -7.73 1.54 12.97
N ILE A 85 -8.54 2.55 12.72
CA ILE A 85 -9.89 2.42 12.21
C ILE A 85 -10.05 3.38 11.04
N CYS A 86 -10.63 2.90 9.94
CA CYS A 86 -10.99 3.71 8.78
C CYS A 86 -12.17 4.64 9.13
N GLN A 87 -12.07 5.91 8.76
CA GLN A 87 -12.95 6.95 9.28
C GLN A 87 -14.44 6.78 8.90
N ASN A 88 -14.73 6.33 7.68
CA ASN A 88 -16.10 6.25 7.17
C ASN A 88 -16.74 4.88 7.41
N SER A 89 -16.02 3.80 7.10
CA SER A 89 -16.54 2.43 7.25
C SER A 89 -16.49 1.90 8.69
N GLY A 90 -15.62 2.45 9.54
CA GLY A 90 -15.35 1.90 10.87
C GLY A 90 -14.58 0.58 10.85
N LYS A 91 -14.09 0.12 9.69
CA LYS A 91 -13.27 -1.09 9.58
C LYS A 91 -11.96 -0.94 10.33
N ARG A 92 -11.53 -2.00 11.01
CA ARG A 92 -10.23 -2.03 11.70
C ARG A 92 -9.14 -2.42 10.71
N TYR A 93 -8.03 -1.70 10.73
CA TYR A 93 -6.81 -2.11 10.03
C TYR A 93 -5.68 -2.51 10.99
N GLU A 94 -4.87 -3.46 10.54
CA GLU A 94 -3.65 -3.93 11.21
C GLU A 94 -2.52 -4.00 10.20
N LEU A 95 -1.43 -3.32 10.49
CA LEU A 95 -0.27 -3.20 9.62
C LEU A 95 0.94 -3.75 10.35
N TYR A 96 1.72 -4.56 9.64
CA TYR A 96 3.00 -5.07 10.11
C TYR A 96 4.04 -4.93 9.01
N SER A 97 5.24 -4.49 9.41
CA SER A 97 6.40 -4.39 8.53
C SER A 97 7.64 -4.88 9.27
N SER A 98 8.47 -5.65 8.57
CA SER A 98 9.75 -6.14 9.05
C SER A 98 10.77 -6.13 7.91
N GLY A 99 11.95 -5.57 8.20
CA GLY A 99 13.09 -5.58 7.28
C GLY A 99 13.92 -6.86 7.37
N TRP A 100 14.96 -6.95 6.54
CA TRP A 100 15.80 -8.14 6.41
C TRP A 100 16.29 -8.74 7.73
N TRP A 101 16.81 -7.90 8.62
CA TRP A 101 17.43 -8.33 9.89
C TRP A 101 16.46 -8.93 10.90
N THR A 102 15.16 -8.76 10.69
CA THR A 102 14.12 -9.10 11.66
C THR A 102 13.14 -10.14 11.14
N GLY A 103 13.52 -10.87 10.08
CA GLY A 103 12.70 -11.90 9.46
C GLY A 103 11.60 -11.28 8.61
N SER A 104 12.02 -10.75 7.46
CA SER A 104 11.22 -9.99 6.49
C SER A 104 9.74 -10.37 6.44
N GLY A 105 8.87 -9.37 6.42
CA GLY A 105 7.44 -9.60 6.23
C GLY A 105 6.64 -8.32 6.12
N ALA A 106 5.56 -8.40 5.35
CA ALA A 106 4.56 -7.37 5.16
C ALA A 106 3.16 -7.97 5.40
N SER A 107 2.33 -7.25 6.14
CA SER A 107 0.92 -7.60 6.36
C SER A 107 0.08 -6.34 6.44
N ILE A 108 -1.04 -6.34 5.71
CA ILE A 108 -2.05 -5.28 5.68
C ILE A 108 -3.39 -5.98 5.81
N LYS A 109 -3.98 -5.93 7.01
CA LYS A 109 -5.28 -6.54 7.27
C LYS A 109 -6.37 -5.49 7.39
N LEU A 110 -7.53 -5.79 6.82
CA LEU A 110 -8.78 -5.05 7.02
C LEU A 110 -9.82 -6.02 7.58
N ASP A 111 -10.35 -5.74 8.77
CA ASP A 111 -11.24 -6.62 9.55
C ASP A 111 -10.71 -8.07 9.66
N GLY A 112 -9.38 -8.21 9.77
CA GLY A 112 -8.71 -9.50 9.89
C GLY A 112 -8.39 -10.22 8.56
N ASN A 113 -8.93 -9.76 7.43
CA ASN A 113 -8.61 -10.29 6.11
C ASN A 113 -7.27 -9.72 5.61
N GLU A 114 -6.37 -10.57 5.15
CA GLU A 114 -5.04 -10.19 4.65
C GLU A 114 -5.11 -9.71 3.19
N TYR A 115 -4.47 -8.58 2.92
CA TYR A 115 -4.41 -7.96 1.60
C TYR A 115 -2.98 -7.64 1.14
N ALA A 116 -1.95 -7.76 1.97
CA ALA A 116 -0.58 -7.58 1.50
C ALA A 116 -0.18 -8.74 0.57
N VAL A 117 0.54 -8.40 -0.51
CA VAL A 117 1.17 -9.40 -1.40
C VAL A 117 2.33 -10.11 -0.69
N ASN A 118 2.95 -9.44 0.27
CA ASN A 118 4.11 -9.89 1.04
C ASN A 118 5.31 -10.23 0.13
N CYS A 119 5.64 -9.35 -0.81
CA CYS A 119 6.90 -9.41 -1.55
C CYS A 119 7.94 -8.45 -0.95
N ARG A 120 9.21 -8.63 -1.31
CA ARG A 120 10.28 -7.64 -1.03
C ARG A 120 9.89 -6.28 -1.64
N GLY A 121 10.28 -5.19 -0.97
CA GLY A 121 9.97 -3.83 -1.39
C GLY A 121 8.73 -3.26 -0.70
N LEU A 122 8.03 -2.36 -1.40
CA LEU A 122 6.83 -1.70 -0.91
C LEU A 122 5.58 -2.50 -1.28
N ASN A 123 4.77 -2.84 -0.29
CA ASN A 123 3.46 -3.46 -0.45
C ASN A 123 2.38 -2.42 -0.18
N ILE A 124 1.46 -2.25 -1.12
CA ILE A 124 0.48 -1.18 -1.17
C ILE A 124 -0.92 -1.76 -1.29
N VAL A 125 -1.85 -1.29 -0.46
CA VAL A 125 -3.28 -1.58 -0.54
C VAL A 125 -4.04 -0.27 -0.61
N VAL A 126 -4.91 -0.14 -1.61
CA VAL A 126 -5.76 1.04 -1.83
C VAL A 126 -7.19 0.67 -1.47
N TYR A 127 -7.78 1.41 -0.54
CA TYR A 127 -9.09 1.12 0.03
C TYR A 127 -10.05 2.30 -0.14
N ASP A 128 -11.18 2.05 -0.81
CA ASP A 128 -12.33 2.94 -0.84
C ASP A 128 -13.15 2.77 0.44
N ASP A 129 -12.82 3.58 1.43
CA ASP A 129 -13.47 3.60 2.73
C ASP A 129 -14.94 4.02 2.69
N LYS A 130 -15.36 4.76 1.67
CA LYS A 130 -16.77 5.17 1.51
C LYS A 130 -17.61 4.01 1.01
N ARG A 131 -17.07 3.22 0.07
CA ARG A 131 -17.77 2.09 -0.56
C ARG A 131 -17.53 0.76 0.15
N GLY A 132 -16.52 0.70 1.01
CA GLY A 132 -16.15 -0.53 1.68
C GLY A 132 -15.27 -1.48 0.85
N LEU A 133 -14.66 -1.00 -0.24
CA LEU A 133 -14.02 -1.84 -1.26
C LEU A 133 -12.52 -1.65 -1.30
N VAL A 134 -11.76 -2.74 -1.44
CA VAL A 134 -10.35 -2.66 -1.82
C VAL A 134 -10.28 -2.48 -3.34
N LEU A 135 -9.49 -1.51 -3.80
CA LEU A 135 -9.37 -1.14 -5.21
C LEU A 135 -8.15 -1.75 -5.88
N ASP A 136 -7.07 -1.97 -5.12
CA ASP A 136 -5.87 -2.65 -5.59
C ASP A 136 -5.07 -3.21 -4.40
N SER A 137 -4.30 -4.25 -4.68
CA SER A 137 -3.32 -4.86 -3.78
C SER A 137 -2.12 -5.26 -4.62
N VAL A 138 -1.00 -4.58 -4.39
CA VAL A 138 0.21 -4.72 -5.20
C VAL A 138 1.45 -4.64 -4.32
N GLY A 139 2.47 -5.40 -4.68
CA GLY A 139 3.81 -5.22 -4.17
C GLY A 139 4.75 -4.79 -5.28
N PHE A 140 5.57 -3.77 -5.05
CA PHE A 140 6.62 -3.32 -5.95
C PHE A 140 7.97 -3.69 -5.37
N ASP A 141 8.80 -4.42 -6.12
CA ASP A 141 10.16 -4.77 -5.71
C ASP A 141 11.12 -3.57 -5.78
N THR A 142 10.93 -2.61 -4.87
CA THR A 142 11.69 -1.35 -4.82
C THR A 142 13.13 -1.50 -4.31
N TRP A 143 13.54 -2.72 -3.99
CA TRP A 143 14.95 -3.07 -3.86
C TRP A 143 15.66 -3.12 -5.22
N ALA A 144 14.94 -3.55 -6.27
CA ALA A 144 15.48 -3.65 -7.61
C ALA A 144 15.41 -2.29 -8.33
N GLU A 145 16.28 -2.05 -9.30
CA GLU A 145 16.22 -0.85 -10.16
C GLU A 145 14.91 -0.80 -10.97
N TYR A 146 14.42 -1.97 -11.40
CA TYR A 146 13.13 -2.12 -12.04
C TYR A 146 12.10 -2.64 -11.03
N HIS A 147 11.28 -1.71 -10.53
CA HIS A 147 10.22 -1.92 -9.54
C HIS A 147 9.10 -2.81 -10.08
N THR A 148 9.39 -4.10 -10.24
CA THR A 148 8.44 -5.04 -10.86
C THR A 148 7.22 -5.19 -9.95
N PRO A 149 6.00 -4.90 -10.44
CA PRO A 149 4.78 -5.08 -9.67
C PRO A 149 4.42 -6.56 -9.58
N VAL A 150 3.94 -6.98 -8.42
CA VAL A 150 3.42 -8.32 -8.16
C VAL A 150 2.02 -8.16 -7.58
N ARG A 151 1.06 -8.87 -8.16
CA ARG A 151 -0.32 -8.94 -7.67
C ARG A 151 -0.72 -10.39 -7.50
N ASN A 152 -1.56 -10.67 -6.50
CA ASN A 152 -2.11 -12.01 -6.30
C ASN A 152 -3.37 -12.18 -7.16
N ASN A 153 -3.34 -13.07 -8.15
CA ASN A 153 -4.49 -13.30 -9.04
C ASN A 153 -5.77 -13.72 -8.30
N GLY A 154 -5.65 -14.49 -7.21
CA GLY A 154 -6.79 -14.87 -6.38
C GLY A 154 -7.41 -13.65 -5.69
N THR A 155 -6.58 -12.78 -5.12
CA THR A 155 -7.02 -11.50 -4.56
C THR A 155 -7.68 -10.64 -5.63
N ILE A 156 -7.07 -10.46 -6.80
CA ILE A 156 -7.63 -9.63 -7.88
C ILE A 156 -8.98 -10.17 -8.37
N ASN A 157 -9.13 -11.48 -8.54
CA ASN A 157 -10.42 -12.06 -8.92
C ASN A 157 -11.49 -11.79 -7.86
N TRP A 158 -11.15 -11.96 -6.57
CA TRP A 158 -12.06 -11.63 -5.47
C TRP A 158 -12.46 -10.15 -5.46
N LEU A 159 -11.51 -9.23 -5.70
CA LEU A 159 -11.78 -7.79 -5.78
C LEU A 159 -12.76 -7.46 -6.92
N LYS A 160 -12.62 -8.12 -8.07
CA LYS A 160 -13.53 -7.96 -9.20
C LYS A 160 -14.94 -8.43 -8.84
N GLU A 161 -15.06 -9.60 -8.22
CA GLU A 161 -16.35 -10.11 -7.76
C GLU A 161 -17.01 -9.18 -6.72
N GLU A 162 -16.26 -8.63 -5.78
CA GLU A 162 -16.77 -7.65 -4.82
C GLU A 162 -17.25 -6.37 -5.50
N PHE A 163 -16.49 -5.87 -6.47
CA PHE A 163 -16.86 -4.68 -7.22
C PHE A 163 -18.12 -4.90 -8.05
N GLU A 164 -18.24 -6.05 -8.72
CA GLU A 164 -19.46 -6.44 -9.46
C GLU A 164 -20.66 -6.56 -8.52
N ARG A 165 -20.51 -7.20 -7.35
CA ARG A 165 -21.54 -7.26 -6.32
C ARG A 165 -22.02 -5.86 -5.91
N TYR A 166 -21.08 -4.96 -5.63
CA TYR A 166 -21.39 -3.59 -5.25
C TYR A 166 -22.19 -2.85 -6.35
N ILE A 167 -21.81 -2.97 -7.62
CA ILE A 167 -22.53 -2.33 -8.72
C ILE A 167 -23.97 -2.83 -8.78
N MET A 168 -24.19 -4.15 -8.72
CA MET A 168 -25.52 -4.73 -8.75
C MET A 168 -26.41 -4.21 -7.61
N GLU A 169 -25.87 -4.13 -6.39
CA GLU A 169 -26.61 -3.62 -5.22
C GLU A 169 -26.97 -2.12 -5.30
N VAL A 170 -26.16 -1.33 -6.01
CA VAL A 170 -26.40 0.11 -6.20
C VAL A 170 -27.40 0.35 -7.32
N GLU A 171 -27.36 -0.43 -8.40
CA GLU A 171 -28.30 -0.32 -9.52
C GLU A 171 -29.73 -0.77 -9.16
N ASP A 172 -29.88 -1.65 -8.17
CA ASP A 172 -31.17 -2.11 -7.64
C ASP A 172 -31.84 -1.14 -6.64
N ARG A 173 -31.23 0.03 -6.36
CA ARG A 173 -31.75 1.06 -5.42
C ARG A 173 -32.21 2.33 -6.13
#